data_AF-A0A7Y2BEE6-F1
#
_entry.id   AF-A0A7Y2BEE6-F1
#
_cell.length_a   1.000
_cell.length_b   1.000
_cell.length_c   1.000
_cell.angle_alpha   90.00
_cell.angle_beta   90.00
_cell.angle_gamma   90.00
#
_symmetry.space_group_name_H-M   'P 1'
#
loop_
_entity.id
_entity.type
_entity.pdbx_description
1 polymer ?
#
loop_
_entity_poly.entity_id
_entity_poly.type
_entity_poly.pdbx_seq_one_letter_code
_entity_poly.pdbx_strand_id
1 'polypeptide(L)'
;MTSTFELCAPMQAVVIAVRADVGQTVAAGQVLVILEAMKMEHVVAAEQSGVVRKVLVEADAMVGPGDALLVLEPAELVVAAAAREPMTSVDEIRPDLEEVDERHGFGLDANRPDAVAKRRKSGQRTARENVADLVDEGTLVEYGALVIAAQRRRRSIDELIRRTPADGLVAGIGRVNGEPFGETHTQCVVMSYDYTVLAGTQGTMNHLKKDRMFELAEQRRLPVVLFSEGGGGRPGDTDHAIVAGLDCRAFQYFAELSGKVPLVGVNSGHCFAGNAALLGCCDVVIATKASNIGMGGPAMIEGGGLGVFAPEDVGPSASQYRNGVIDVLVDDDAEAVAAAKKYLSYFQGALPGWTCADQRLLRSAIPENRLRVYEVRAVIETLADDDSVLELRGGFGAGMVTALARIEGKGVGIVANNPMHLGGAIDSEAAEKASDFMKLCGTFGIPLVFLCDTPGFMVGPEAEETGLVKRAAKLFTTSAALAVPFCTIVLRKGYGLGAQSMAGGSFKAPAFTVSWPTGEFGG
;
A
#
# COMPACT_ATOMS: atom_id res chain seq x y z
N MET A 1 43.93 16.41 59.56
CA MET A 1 42.51 16.11 59.32
C MET A 1 42.42 15.74 57.84
N THR A 2 42.32 14.46 57.52
CA THR A 2 42.05 14.04 56.14
C THR A 2 40.57 14.28 55.85
N SER A 3 40.25 15.01 54.78
CA SER A 3 38.86 15.36 54.45
C SER A 3 38.17 14.18 53.77
N THR A 4 37.17 13.58 54.40
CA THR A 4 36.30 12.59 53.76
C THR A 4 35.16 13.28 53.00
N PHE A 5 34.60 12.60 51.99
CA PHE A 5 33.40 13.02 51.27
C PHE A 5 32.36 11.89 51.24
N GLU A 6 31.10 12.26 51.10
CA GLU A 6 29.97 11.31 51.08
C GLU A 6 29.51 11.08 49.65
N LEU A 7 29.30 9.81 49.29
CA LEU A 7 28.60 9.44 48.08
C LEU A 7 27.12 9.29 48.41
N CYS A 8 26.29 10.19 47.91
CA CYS A 8 24.86 10.24 48.27
C CYS A 8 23.96 9.61 47.22
N ALA A 9 22.79 9.15 47.65
CA ALA A 9 21.73 8.73 46.75
C ALA A 9 21.21 9.94 45.95
N PRO A 10 21.17 9.89 44.60
CA PRO A 10 20.69 11.00 43.78
C PRO A 10 19.16 11.13 43.78
N MET A 11 18.45 10.08 44.22
CA MET A 11 16.99 9.99 44.17
C MET A 11 16.47 9.03 45.25
N GLN A 12 15.16 9.01 45.43
CA GLN A 12 14.53 7.98 46.25
C GLN A 12 14.56 6.64 45.52
N ALA A 13 15.12 5.61 46.15
CA ALA A 13 15.33 4.29 45.53
C ALA A 13 15.48 3.18 46.59
N VAL A 14 15.45 1.93 46.13
CA VAL A 14 15.84 0.75 46.92
C VAL A 14 17.26 0.35 46.53
N VAL A 15 18.14 0.06 47.49
CA VAL A 15 19.50 -0.42 47.22
C VAL A 15 19.43 -1.87 46.76
N ILE A 16 19.87 -2.18 45.54
CA ILE A 16 19.89 -3.55 45.00
C ILE A 16 21.22 -4.24 45.31
N ALA A 17 22.32 -3.52 45.17
CA ALA A 17 23.64 -4.07 45.43
C ALA A 17 24.61 -2.98 45.88
N VAL A 18 25.45 -3.32 46.87
CA VAL A 18 26.63 -2.53 47.22
C VAL A 18 27.86 -3.31 46.75
N ARG A 19 28.63 -2.71 45.85
CA ARG A 19 29.83 -3.31 45.21
C ARG A 19 31.12 -2.73 45.78
N ALA A 20 31.10 -2.37 47.06
CA ALA A 20 32.19 -1.70 47.74
C ALA A 20 32.36 -2.23 49.17
N ASP A 21 33.59 -2.60 49.54
CA ASP A 21 33.93 -3.03 50.91
C ASP A 21 34.67 -1.93 51.68
N VAL A 22 34.49 -1.88 53.00
CA VAL A 22 35.27 -0.96 53.85
C VAL A 22 36.76 -1.28 53.76
N GLY A 23 37.57 -0.26 53.50
CA GLY A 23 39.01 -0.38 53.25
C GLY A 23 39.37 -0.60 51.78
N GLN A 24 38.39 -0.84 50.90
CA GLN A 24 38.63 -0.98 49.47
C GLN A 24 39.06 0.34 48.85
N THR A 25 40.04 0.25 47.97
CA THR A 25 40.46 1.35 47.11
C THR A 25 39.63 1.38 45.84
N VAL A 26 39.06 2.53 45.49
CA VAL A 26 38.13 2.72 44.36
C VAL A 26 38.61 3.84 43.43
N ALA A 27 38.41 3.67 42.13
CA ALA A 27 38.76 4.68 41.12
C ALA A 27 37.56 5.59 40.80
N ALA A 28 37.82 6.84 40.41
CA ALA A 28 36.80 7.71 39.85
C ALA A 28 36.04 7.03 38.69
N GLY A 29 34.71 7.06 38.72
CA GLY A 29 33.83 6.39 37.76
C GLY A 29 33.53 4.92 38.05
N GLN A 30 34.16 4.30 39.06
CA GLN A 30 33.85 2.92 39.45
C GLN A 30 32.45 2.84 40.08
N VAL A 31 31.62 1.90 39.61
CA VAL A 31 30.27 1.67 40.16
C VAL A 31 30.37 1.07 41.57
N LEU A 32 29.78 1.74 42.56
CA LEU A 32 29.84 1.33 43.97
C LEU A 32 28.49 0.88 44.53
N VAL A 33 27.38 1.45 44.06
CA VAL A 33 26.02 1.07 44.50
C VAL A 33 25.10 1.00 43.30
N ILE A 34 24.21 0.00 43.27
CA ILE A 34 23.12 -0.11 42.31
C ILE A 34 21.82 0.15 43.07
N LEU A 35 21.05 1.12 42.59
CA LEU A 35 19.76 1.52 43.14
C LEU A 35 18.64 1.15 42.16
N GLU A 36 17.51 0.65 42.63
CA GLU A 36 16.30 0.50 41.82
C GLU A 36 15.31 1.61 42.15
N ALA A 37 14.94 2.37 41.12
CA ALA A 37 13.84 3.32 41.19
C ALA A 37 12.97 3.14 39.94
N MET A 38 11.65 3.08 40.12
CA MET A 38 10.69 3.02 39.01
C MET A 38 10.97 1.88 37.99
N LYS A 39 11.35 0.68 38.47
CA LYS A 39 11.71 -0.50 37.66
C LYS A 39 12.99 -0.36 36.82
N MET A 40 13.81 0.65 37.11
CA MET A 40 15.09 0.89 36.43
C MET A 40 16.22 0.84 37.45
N GLU A 41 17.32 0.20 37.06
CA GLU A 41 18.57 0.24 37.84
C GLU A 41 19.37 1.50 37.52
N HIS A 42 19.80 2.19 38.57
CA HIS A 42 20.63 3.38 38.56
C HIS A 42 21.95 3.07 39.25
N VAL A 43 23.04 3.17 38.49
CA VAL A 43 24.39 2.99 39.02
C VAL A 43 24.88 4.28 39.67
N VAL A 44 25.30 4.20 40.93
CA VAL A 44 25.99 5.27 41.65
C VAL A 44 27.48 4.96 41.66
N ALA A 45 28.24 5.76 40.94
CA ALA A 45 29.68 5.60 40.77
C ALA A 45 30.47 6.58 41.65
N ALA A 46 31.71 6.23 42.00
CA ALA A 46 32.61 7.10 42.73
C ALA A 46 32.89 8.39 41.93
N GLU A 47 32.65 9.56 42.50
CA GLU A 47 32.93 10.85 41.82
C GLU A 47 34.44 11.12 41.66
N GLN A 48 35.25 10.60 42.59
CA GLN A 48 36.71 10.72 42.60
C GLN A 48 37.35 9.47 43.22
N SER A 49 38.61 9.22 42.90
CA SER A 49 39.36 8.09 43.45
C SER A 49 39.58 8.23 44.96
N GLY A 50 39.47 7.12 45.69
CA GLY A 50 39.57 7.15 47.15
C GLY A 50 39.55 5.79 47.81
N VAL A 51 39.57 5.77 49.14
CA VAL A 51 39.42 4.58 49.96
C VAL A 51 38.07 4.64 50.66
N VAL A 52 37.28 3.57 50.52
CA VAL A 52 35.99 3.42 51.21
C VAL A 52 36.25 3.32 52.71
N ARG A 53 35.76 4.29 53.48
CA ARG A 53 35.90 4.30 54.95
C ARG A 53 34.67 3.77 55.65
N LYS A 54 33.49 3.99 55.08
CA LYS A 54 32.24 3.46 55.61
C LYS A 54 31.30 3.11 54.46
N VAL A 55 30.59 2.01 54.62
CA VAL A 55 29.39 1.67 53.86
C VAL A 55 28.23 1.91 54.82
N LEU A 56 27.27 2.76 54.45
CA LEU A 56 26.18 3.21 55.32
C LEU A 56 24.83 2.56 54.98
N VAL A 57 24.78 1.78 53.91
CA VAL A 57 23.59 1.13 53.39
C VAL A 57 23.84 -0.35 53.11
N GLU A 58 22.78 -1.13 53.13
CA GLU A 58 22.78 -2.55 52.76
C GLU A 58 21.78 -2.80 51.63
N ALA A 59 21.85 -3.97 50.99
CA ALA A 59 20.85 -4.37 50.00
C ALA A 59 19.44 -4.38 50.63
N ASP A 60 18.43 -4.08 49.82
CA ASP A 60 17.02 -3.89 50.17
C ASP A 60 16.70 -2.65 51.04
N ALA A 61 17.70 -1.84 51.41
CA ALA A 61 17.48 -0.60 52.14
C ALA A 61 16.81 0.47 51.25
N MET A 62 15.85 1.21 51.81
CA MET A 62 15.24 2.36 51.14
C MET A 62 16.04 3.62 51.46
N VAL A 63 16.43 4.36 50.42
CA VAL A 63 17.22 5.60 50.52
C VAL A 63 16.49 6.76 49.84
N GLY A 64 16.63 7.96 50.36
CA GLY A 64 16.11 9.21 49.82
C GLY A 64 17.19 10.07 49.16
N PRO A 65 16.81 11.09 48.37
CA PRO A 65 17.77 12.01 47.75
C PRO A 65 18.64 12.70 48.81
N GLY A 66 19.95 12.62 48.67
CA GLY A 66 20.93 13.19 49.60
C GLY A 66 21.35 12.27 50.75
N ASP A 67 20.70 11.12 50.93
CA ASP A 67 21.12 10.14 51.94
C ASP A 67 22.51 9.59 51.60
N ALA A 68 23.41 9.60 52.57
CA ALA A 68 24.78 9.12 52.38
C ALA A 68 24.80 7.58 52.25
N LEU A 69 25.31 7.08 51.13
CA LEU A 69 25.47 5.66 50.84
C LEU A 69 26.82 5.13 51.32
N LEU A 70 27.89 5.87 51.02
CA LEU A 70 29.28 5.52 51.35
C LEU A 70 30.04 6.77 51.81
N VAL A 71 31.03 6.60 52.68
CA VAL A 71 32.00 7.65 53.04
C VAL A 71 33.35 7.26 52.46
N LEU A 72 33.92 8.15 51.65
CA LEU A 72 35.17 7.96 50.92
C LEU A 72 36.23 8.94 51.42
N GLU A 73 37.47 8.49 51.51
CA GLU A 73 38.64 9.36 51.74
C GLU A 73 39.40 9.51 50.42
N PRO A 74 39.63 10.73 49.90
CA PRO A 74 40.36 10.95 48.66
C PRO A 74 41.76 10.34 48.74
N ALA A 75 42.16 9.63 47.67
CA ALA A 75 43.50 9.09 47.54
C ALA A 75 43.96 9.24 46.09
N GLU A 76 45.19 9.73 45.90
CA GLU A 76 45.82 9.79 44.57
C GLU A 76 46.17 8.38 44.12
N LEU A 77 45.31 7.82 43.28
CA LEU A 77 45.50 6.51 42.68
C LEU A 77 45.41 6.62 41.17
N VAL A 78 46.49 6.21 40.52
CA VAL A 78 46.49 5.84 39.11
C VAL A 78 46.11 4.37 39.02
N VAL A 79 44.82 4.08 39.13
CA VAL A 79 44.28 2.75 38.88
C VAL A 79 43.35 2.86 37.69
N ALA A 80 43.59 2.00 36.68
CA ALA A 80 42.77 1.91 35.50
C ALA A 80 41.30 1.82 35.91
N ALA A 81 40.51 2.80 35.46
CA ALA A 81 39.08 2.84 35.73
C ALA A 81 38.49 1.45 35.46
N ALA A 82 37.74 0.91 36.43
CA ALA A 82 36.89 -0.25 36.19
C ALA A 82 35.84 0.20 35.17
N ALA A 83 36.19 0.01 33.90
CA ALA A 83 35.34 0.37 32.79
C ALA A 83 34.01 -0.36 32.97
N ARG A 84 32.89 0.32 32.68
CA ARG A 84 31.72 -0.37 32.13
C ARG A 84 32.28 -1.43 31.19
N GLU A 85 31.91 -2.71 31.33
CA GLU A 85 32.30 -3.71 30.31
C GLU A 85 31.96 -3.08 28.96
N PRO A 86 32.97 -2.61 28.21
CA PRO A 86 32.70 -2.01 26.93
C PRO A 86 32.17 -3.16 26.08
N MET A 87 31.28 -2.90 25.13
CA MET A 87 31.19 -3.82 23.99
C MET A 87 32.61 -4.04 23.51
N THR A 88 33.08 -5.29 23.59
CA THR A 88 34.48 -5.66 23.33
C THR A 88 34.88 -5.35 21.88
N SER A 89 33.89 -5.21 21.00
CA SER A 89 33.96 -4.54 19.71
C SER A 89 32.58 -4.01 19.29
N VAL A 90 32.53 -2.95 18.47
CA VAL A 90 31.30 -2.53 17.76
C VAL A 90 30.81 -3.64 16.81
N ASP A 91 31.71 -4.52 16.38
CA ASP A 91 31.42 -5.65 15.49
C ASP A 91 30.91 -6.90 16.22
N GLU A 92 30.92 -6.91 17.56
CA GLU A 92 30.41 -8.04 18.32
C GLU A 92 28.87 -7.98 18.42
N ILE A 93 28.21 -8.94 17.76
CA ILE A 93 26.76 -9.10 17.84
C ILE A 93 26.42 -9.72 19.18
N ARG A 94 25.60 -9.02 19.97
CA ARG A 94 25.13 -9.53 21.25
C ARG A 94 24.20 -10.74 21.04
N PRO A 95 24.18 -11.73 21.94
CA PRO A 95 23.30 -12.90 21.82
C PRO A 95 21.80 -12.57 21.68
N ASP A 96 21.33 -11.50 22.32
CA ASP A 96 19.94 -11.05 22.22
C ASP A 96 19.61 -10.43 20.85
N LEU A 97 20.56 -9.72 20.24
CA LEU A 97 20.45 -9.21 18.88
C LEU A 97 20.51 -10.35 17.86
N GLU A 98 21.40 -11.33 18.06
CA GLU A 98 21.48 -12.52 17.23
C GLU A 98 20.15 -13.30 17.21
N GLU A 99 19.48 -13.45 18.36
CA GLU A 99 18.14 -14.06 18.40
C GLU A 99 17.14 -13.22 17.57
N VAL A 100 17.15 -11.89 17.69
CA VAL A 100 16.26 -11.02 16.91
C VAL A 100 16.51 -11.19 15.40
N ASP A 101 17.77 -11.21 14.99
CA ASP A 101 18.17 -11.38 13.58
C ASP A 101 17.76 -12.76 13.05
N GLU A 102 17.95 -13.83 13.83
CA GLU A 102 17.50 -15.17 13.48
C GLU A 102 15.97 -15.20 13.28
N ARG A 103 15.21 -14.59 14.21
CA ARG A 103 13.74 -14.57 14.15
C ARG A 103 13.22 -13.81 12.93
N HIS A 104 13.84 -12.68 12.58
CA HIS A 104 13.52 -11.96 11.35
C HIS A 104 13.92 -12.77 10.11
N GLY A 105 15.04 -13.50 10.21
CA GLY A 105 15.54 -14.40 9.18
C GLY A 105 14.50 -15.41 8.69
N PHE A 106 13.67 -15.98 9.56
CA PHE A 106 12.63 -16.95 9.15
C PHE A 106 11.59 -16.37 8.18
N GLY A 107 11.40 -15.06 8.17
CA GLY A 107 10.49 -14.39 7.23
C GLY A 107 11.07 -14.23 5.84
N LEU A 108 12.40 -14.21 5.70
CA LEU A 108 13.11 -13.87 4.46
C LEU A 108 13.12 -15.02 3.45
N ASP A 109 13.03 -14.68 2.17
CA ASP A 109 13.01 -15.66 1.07
C ASP A 109 14.27 -16.53 1.03
N ALA A 110 15.44 -15.95 1.33
CA ALA A 110 16.71 -16.66 1.42
C ALA A 110 16.68 -17.86 2.37
N ASN A 111 15.86 -17.78 3.43
CA ASN A 111 15.70 -18.83 4.44
C ASN A 111 14.45 -19.69 4.22
N ARG A 112 13.77 -19.52 3.08
CA ARG A 112 12.54 -20.26 2.71
C ARG A 112 12.61 -20.86 1.30
N PRO A 113 13.68 -21.59 0.92
CA PRO A 113 13.90 -22.05 -0.45
C PRO A 113 12.75 -22.92 -1.00
N ASP A 114 12.11 -23.74 -0.16
CA ASP A 114 10.98 -24.56 -0.58
C ASP A 114 9.75 -23.73 -0.98
N ALA A 115 9.49 -22.63 -0.26
CA ALA A 115 8.38 -21.72 -0.57
C ALA A 115 8.66 -20.95 -1.87
N VAL A 116 9.88 -20.44 -2.02
CA VAL A 116 10.34 -19.76 -3.24
C VAL A 116 10.24 -20.70 -4.44
N ALA A 117 10.74 -21.93 -4.32
CA ALA A 117 10.69 -22.92 -5.40
C ALA A 117 9.26 -23.26 -5.84
N LYS A 118 8.28 -23.27 -4.91
CA LYS A 118 6.86 -23.44 -5.26
C LYS A 118 6.33 -22.28 -6.10
N ARG A 119 6.67 -21.03 -5.76
CA ARG A 119 6.26 -19.85 -6.54
C ARG A 119 6.87 -19.85 -7.95
N ARG A 120 8.14 -20.26 -8.07
CA ARG A 120 8.78 -20.39 -9.40
C ARG A 120 8.09 -21.39 -10.31
N LYS A 121 7.51 -22.47 -9.78
CA LYS A 121 6.76 -23.45 -10.58
C LYS A 121 5.48 -22.87 -11.19
N SER A 122 4.86 -21.87 -10.56
CA SER A 122 3.72 -21.16 -11.12
C SER A 122 4.10 -19.92 -11.92
N GLY A 123 5.40 -19.66 -12.12
CA GLY A 123 5.89 -18.45 -12.79
C GLY A 123 5.70 -17.17 -11.98
N GLN A 124 5.35 -17.28 -10.70
CA GLN A 124 5.05 -16.14 -9.85
C GLN A 124 6.23 -15.76 -8.93
N ARG A 125 6.22 -14.50 -8.52
CA ARG A 125 7.08 -13.93 -7.49
C ARG A 125 6.56 -14.27 -6.09
N THR A 126 7.42 -14.12 -5.09
CA THR A 126 7.01 -14.15 -3.68
C THR A 126 6.38 -12.81 -3.28
N ALA A 127 5.73 -12.78 -2.12
CA ALA A 127 5.26 -11.53 -1.52
C ALA A 127 6.39 -10.52 -1.31
N ARG A 128 7.58 -10.98 -0.86
CA ARG A 128 8.72 -10.10 -0.60
C ARG A 128 9.34 -9.56 -1.87
N GLU A 129 9.41 -10.35 -2.94
CA GLU A 129 9.88 -9.87 -4.23
C GLU A 129 8.97 -8.80 -4.83
N ASN A 130 7.64 -8.97 -4.71
CA ASN A 130 6.69 -7.95 -5.16
C ASN A 130 6.82 -6.66 -4.36
N VAL A 131 6.98 -6.76 -3.04
CA VAL A 131 7.20 -5.59 -2.18
C VAL A 131 8.55 -4.93 -2.49
N ALA A 132 9.62 -5.70 -2.67
CA ALA A 132 10.96 -5.19 -2.94
C ALA A 132 11.08 -4.55 -4.33
N ASP A 133 10.38 -5.07 -5.34
CA ASP A 133 10.29 -4.38 -6.62
C ASP A 133 9.48 -3.09 -6.46
N LEU A 134 8.32 -3.14 -5.81
CA LEU A 134 7.44 -1.97 -5.68
C LEU A 134 8.11 -0.78 -4.98
N VAL A 135 8.75 -1.01 -3.83
CA VAL A 135 9.28 0.04 -2.98
C VAL A 135 10.72 0.41 -3.34
N ASP A 136 11.08 1.67 -3.16
CA ASP A 136 12.45 2.13 -3.31
C ASP A 136 13.36 1.40 -2.31
N GLU A 137 14.57 1.04 -2.76
CA GLU A 137 15.50 0.22 -2.00
C GLU A 137 15.78 0.81 -0.61
N GLY A 138 15.71 -0.03 0.44
CA GLY A 138 16.00 0.36 1.81
C GLY A 138 14.92 1.22 2.49
N THR A 139 13.78 1.49 1.85
CA THR A 139 12.76 2.39 2.41
C THR A 139 11.65 1.69 3.18
N LEU A 140 11.49 0.38 3.02
CA LEU A 140 10.43 -0.38 3.70
C LEU A 140 10.71 -0.50 5.21
N VAL A 141 9.79 0.05 6.00
CA VAL A 141 9.70 -0.20 7.44
C VAL A 141 8.57 -1.22 7.67
N GLU A 142 8.94 -2.49 7.82
CA GLU A 142 7.99 -3.59 8.00
C GLU A 142 7.39 -3.58 9.42
N TYR A 143 6.06 -3.71 9.50
CA TYR A 143 5.33 -3.81 10.75
C TYR A 143 5.01 -5.27 11.05
N GLY A 144 5.23 -5.73 12.29
CA GLY A 144 4.81 -7.07 12.71
C GLY A 144 5.41 -8.20 11.85
N ALA A 145 6.71 -8.11 11.51
CA ALA A 145 7.42 -9.15 10.78
C ALA A 145 7.47 -10.48 11.57
N LEU A 146 7.57 -10.40 12.90
CA LEU A 146 7.67 -11.55 13.81
C LEU A 146 6.30 -12.12 14.25
N VAL A 147 5.21 -11.64 13.67
CA VAL A 147 3.86 -12.14 13.98
C VAL A 147 3.72 -13.57 13.45
N ILE A 148 3.08 -14.44 14.25
CA ILE A 148 2.77 -15.83 13.90
C ILE A 148 1.26 -16.09 13.97
N ALA A 149 0.79 -17.14 13.30
CA ALA A 149 -0.63 -17.51 13.33
C ALA A 149 -1.14 -17.82 14.74
N ALA A 150 -2.42 -17.51 14.99
CA ALA A 150 -3.10 -17.69 16.27
C ALA A 150 -3.50 -19.18 16.51
N GLN A 151 -2.51 -20.07 16.52
CA GLN A 151 -2.69 -21.53 16.55
C GLN A 151 -1.82 -22.24 17.61
N ARG A 152 -1.37 -21.52 18.64
CA ARG A 152 -0.57 -22.03 19.76
C ARG A 152 -1.23 -23.17 20.53
N ARG A 153 -2.56 -23.25 20.54
CA ARG A 153 -3.27 -24.37 21.18
C ARG A 153 -3.11 -25.72 20.47
N ARG A 154 -2.66 -25.72 19.21
CA ARG A 154 -2.59 -26.94 18.38
C ARG A 154 -1.24 -27.19 17.72
N ARG A 155 -0.30 -26.25 17.84
CA ARG A 155 1.05 -26.30 17.25
C ARG A 155 2.06 -25.73 18.24
N SER A 156 3.30 -26.21 18.16
CA SER A 156 4.40 -25.64 18.93
C SER A 156 4.73 -24.23 18.45
N ILE A 157 5.31 -23.40 19.33
CA ILE A 157 5.74 -22.04 18.97
C ILE A 157 6.80 -22.09 17.86
N ASP A 158 7.77 -23.01 17.95
CA ASP A 158 8.83 -23.15 16.94
C ASP A 158 8.28 -23.51 15.55
N GLU A 159 7.28 -24.40 15.50
CA GLU A 159 6.59 -24.71 14.25
C GLU A 159 5.89 -23.47 13.67
N LEU A 160 5.18 -22.70 14.50
CA LEU A 160 4.49 -21.49 14.07
C LEU A 160 5.46 -20.41 13.56
N ILE A 161 6.58 -20.21 14.24
CA ILE A 161 7.63 -19.27 13.81
C ILE A 161 8.14 -19.64 12.41
N ARG A 162 8.41 -20.92 12.15
CA ARG A 162 8.96 -21.39 10.87
C ARG A 162 7.92 -21.50 9.75
N ARG A 163 6.66 -21.80 10.09
CA ARG A 163 5.60 -22.11 9.09
C ARG A 163 4.61 -20.98 8.87
N THR A 164 4.54 -20.01 9.76
CA THR A 164 3.59 -18.88 9.67
C THR A 164 4.26 -17.52 9.82
N PRO A 165 5.40 -17.27 9.15
CA PRO A 165 6.09 -15.98 9.26
C PRO A 165 5.17 -14.83 8.85
N ALA A 166 5.23 -13.73 9.61
CA ALA A 166 4.38 -12.55 9.45
C ALA A 166 2.86 -12.83 9.39
N ASP A 167 2.42 -14.00 9.88
CA ASP A 167 1.08 -14.56 9.69
C ASP A 167 0.56 -14.51 8.24
N GLY A 168 1.46 -14.63 7.26
CA GLY A 168 1.15 -14.64 5.83
C GLY A 168 0.76 -13.28 5.26
N LEU A 169 1.14 -12.18 5.90
CA LEU A 169 0.97 -10.83 5.37
C LEU A 169 2.25 -10.03 5.61
N VAL A 170 3.00 -9.71 4.56
CA VAL A 170 4.08 -8.71 4.62
C VAL A 170 3.42 -7.34 4.55
N ALA A 171 3.69 -6.45 5.51
CA ALA A 171 3.09 -5.13 5.51
C ALA A 171 3.97 -4.08 6.16
N GLY A 172 3.94 -2.85 5.64
CA GLY A 172 4.71 -1.75 6.19
C GLY A 172 4.48 -0.44 5.45
N ILE A 173 5.34 0.52 5.73
CA ILE A 173 5.40 1.81 5.03
C ILE A 173 6.71 1.85 4.24
N GLY A 174 6.63 2.12 2.94
CA GLY A 174 7.78 2.31 2.07
C GLY A 174 7.64 3.56 1.24
N ARG A 175 8.60 3.81 0.34
CA ARG A 175 8.49 4.84 -0.70
C ARG A 175 8.34 4.19 -2.07
N VAL A 176 7.56 4.80 -2.95
CA VAL A 176 7.39 4.35 -4.34
C VAL A 176 7.64 5.55 -5.25
N ASN A 177 8.52 5.39 -6.24
CA ASN A 177 8.92 6.43 -7.19
C ASN A 177 9.69 7.60 -6.54
N GLY A 178 10.59 7.30 -5.60
CA GLY A 178 11.40 8.29 -4.86
C GLY A 178 12.23 9.22 -5.75
N GLU A 179 12.87 8.66 -6.79
CA GLU A 179 13.76 9.39 -7.69
C GLU A 179 13.05 10.55 -8.43
N PRO A 180 11.92 10.34 -9.12
CA PRO A 180 11.26 11.42 -9.86
C PRO A 180 10.45 12.41 -9.00
N PHE A 181 9.97 12.03 -7.80
CA PHE A 181 9.02 12.85 -7.01
C PHE A 181 9.52 13.30 -5.63
N GLY A 182 10.69 12.85 -5.19
CA GLY A 182 11.24 13.17 -3.87
C GLY A 182 10.49 12.50 -2.71
N GLU A 183 10.89 12.79 -1.48
CA GLU A 183 10.46 11.99 -0.31
C GLU A 183 9.02 12.24 0.16
N THR A 184 8.50 13.46 -0.03
CA THR A 184 7.25 13.91 0.60
C THR A 184 5.99 13.33 -0.04
N HIS A 185 6.05 12.97 -1.32
CA HIS A 185 4.90 12.50 -2.11
C HIS A 185 4.97 11.00 -2.44
N THR A 186 5.96 10.28 -1.89
CA THR A 186 6.28 8.90 -2.28
C THR A 186 5.99 7.88 -1.21
N GLN A 187 5.71 8.31 0.02
CA GLN A 187 5.34 7.39 1.10
C GLN A 187 4.03 6.67 0.81
N CYS A 188 4.02 5.35 0.96
CA CYS A 188 2.85 4.50 0.76
C CYS A 188 2.80 3.40 1.82
N VAL A 189 1.59 3.01 2.21
CA VAL A 189 1.37 1.73 2.90
C VAL A 189 1.40 0.63 1.86
N VAL A 190 2.18 -0.42 2.11
CA VAL A 190 2.29 -1.59 1.24
C VAL A 190 1.90 -2.82 2.03
N MET A 191 1.03 -3.65 1.46
CA MET A 191 0.58 -4.91 2.03
C MET A 191 0.61 -6.00 0.97
N SER A 192 1.17 -7.15 1.28
CA SER A 192 1.23 -8.30 0.38
C SER A 192 0.94 -9.59 1.13
N TYR A 193 -0.17 -10.22 0.78
CA TYR A 193 -0.47 -11.56 1.28
C TYR A 193 0.53 -12.57 0.68
N ASP A 194 1.09 -13.42 1.54
CA ASP A 194 1.99 -14.50 1.14
C ASP A 194 1.20 -15.79 0.96
N TYR A 195 0.89 -16.13 -0.29
CA TYR A 195 0.16 -17.36 -0.62
C TYR A 195 0.84 -18.63 -0.12
N THR A 196 2.16 -18.62 0.07
CA THR A 196 2.91 -19.78 0.57
C THR A 196 2.67 -20.03 2.07
N VAL A 197 2.10 -19.05 2.79
CA VAL A 197 1.70 -19.16 4.20
C VAL A 197 0.19 -19.32 4.27
N LEU A 198 -0.25 -20.55 4.54
CA LEU A 198 -1.67 -20.87 4.74
C LEU A 198 -2.58 -20.33 3.61
N ALA A 199 -2.12 -20.41 2.35
CA ALA A 199 -2.84 -19.96 1.15
C ALA A 199 -3.23 -18.47 1.16
N GLY A 200 -2.43 -17.61 1.81
CA GLY A 200 -2.69 -16.17 1.89
C GLY A 200 -3.99 -15.84 2.63
N THR A 201 -4.48 -16.75 3.47
CA THR A 201 -5.75 -16.60 4.18
C THR A 201 -5.66 -15.57 5.30
N GLN A 202 -6.78 -14.94 5.57
CA GLN A 202 -6.94 -13.90 6.58
C GLN A 202 -7.18 -14.52 7.96
N GLY A 203 -6.16 -14.47 8.82
CA GLY A 203 -6.18 -14.97 10.20
C GLY A 203 -6.28 -13.84 11.22
N THR A 204 -6.41 -14.19 12.50
CA THR A 204 -6.59 -13.20 13.58
C THR A 204 -5.45 -12.18 13.60
N MET A 205 -4.20 -12.65 13.50
CA MET A 205 -3.05 -11.76 13.69
C MET A 205 -2.78 -10.90 12.45
N ASN A 206 -2.94 -11.44 11.23
CA ASN A 206 -2.84 -10.63 10.03
C ASN A 206 -4.02 -9.65 9.85
N HIS A 207 -5.18 -9.91 10.47
CA HIS A 207 -6.24 -8.91 10.62
C HIS A 207 -5.80 -7.73 11.50
N LEU A 208 -5.26 -7.99 12.68
CA LEU A 208 -4.74 -6.91 13.55
C LEU A 208 -3.62 -6.12 12.86
N LYS A 209 -2.76 -6.80 12.11
CA LYS A 209 -1.68 -6.17 11.33
C LYS A 209 -2.23 -5.25 10.24
N LYS A 210 -3.19 -5.70 9.42
CA LYS A 210 -3.76 -4.84 8.36
C LYS A 210 -4.64 -3.71 8.91
N ASP A 211 -5.38 -3.94 9.98
CA ASP A 211 -6.16 -2.88 10.66
C ASP A 211 -5.23 -1.74 11.09
N ARG A 212 -4.07 -2.07 11.68
CA ARG A 212 -3.04 -1.08 12.02
C ARG A 212 -2.51 -0.32 10.80
N MET A 213 -2.35 -0.99 9.66
CA MET A 213 -1.89 -0.36 8.43
C MET A 213 -2.95 0.60 7.86
N PHE A 214 -4.23 0.23 7.91
CA PHE A 214 -5.33 1.09 7.49
C PHE A 214 -5.43 2.35 8.34
N GLU A 215 -5.30 2.21 9.67
CA GLU A 215 -5.25 3.37 10.58
C GLU A 215 -4.11 4.33 10.22
N LEU A 216 -2.91 3.80 9.94
CA LEU A 216 -1.76 4.61 9.55
C LEU A 216 -1.98 5.29 8.19
N ALA A 217 -2.56 4.57 7.22
CA ALA A 217 -2.93 5.14 5.92
C ALA A 217 -3.90 6.31 6.08
N GLU A 218 -4.93 6.16 6.90
CA GLU A 218 -5.90 7.23 7.16
C GLU A 218 -5.26 8.42 7.88
N GLN A 219 -4.58 8.17 9.01
CA GLN A 219 -4.00 9.21 9.87
C GLN A 219 -2.97 10.07 9.13
N ARG A 220 -2.19 9.45 8.23
CA ARG A 220 -1.10 10.11 7.51
C ARG A 220 -1.44 10.44 6.06
N ARG A 221 -2.66 10.12 5.60
CA ARG A 221 -3.09 10.29 4.20
C ARG A 221 -2.16 9.60 3.20
N LEU A 222 -1.74 8.37 3.51
CA LEU A 222 -0.85 7.59 2.65
C LEU A 222 -1.65 6.75 1.65
N PRO A 223 -1.28 6.74 0.35
CA PRO A 223 -1.76 5.75 -0.59
C PRO A 223 -1.52 4.32 -0.10
N VAL A 224 -2.35 3.38 -0.54
CA VAL A 224 -2.23 1.97 -0.17
C VAL A 224 -2.06 1.10 -1.40
N VAL A 225 -1.04 0.25 -1.41
CA VAL A 225 -0.87 -0.82 -2.40
C VAL A 225 -1.09 -2.17 -1.73
N LEU A 226 -2.07 -2.92 -2.22
CA LEU A 226 -2.48 -4.21 -1.69
C LEU A 226 -2.28 -5.32 -2.74
N PHE A 227 -1.32 -6.22 -2.51
CA PHE A 227 -1.26 -7.49 -3.23
C PHE A 227 -2.20 -8.50 -2.56
N SER A 228 -3.31 -8.81 -3.22
CA SER A 228 -4.49 -9.41 -2.61
C SER A 228 -4.54 -10.94 -2.62
N GLU A 229 -3.56 -11.63 -3.20
CA GLU A 229 -3.59 -13.09 -3.41
C GLU A 229 -3.90 -13.86 -2.11
N GLY A 230 -5.01 -14.60 -2.09
CA GLY A 230 -5.40 -15.40 -0.94
C GLY A 230 -6.84 -15.94 -0.97
N GLY A 231 -7.08 -16.92 -0.11
CA GLY A 231 -8.33 -17.70 -0.07
C GLY A 231 -9.44 -17.20 0.85
N GLY A 232 -9.32 -16.00 1.43
CA GLY A 232 -10.31 -15.46 2.37
C GLY A 232 -10.09 -15.84 3.83
N GLY A 233 -11.16 -15.89 4.62
CA GLY A 233 -11.09 -16.10 6.07
C GLY A 233 -10.51 -17.46 6.46
N ARG A 234 -9.68 -17.50 7.50
CA ARG A 234 -8.98 -18.69 7.94
C ARG A 234 -9.78 -19.46 9.02
N PRO A 235 -10.19 -20.73 8.79
CA PRO A 235 -10.99 -21.50 9.75
C PRO A 235 -10.19 -22.12 10.90
N GLY A 236 -8.85 -22.01 10.90
CA GLY A 236 -7.95 -22.80 11.75
C GLY A 236 -7.28 -22.07 12.91
N ASP A 237 -7.64 -20.81 13.19
CA ASP A 237 -7.08 -20.02 14.29
C ASP A 237 -7.84 -20.34 15.59
N THR A 238 -7.13 -20.89 16.58
CA THR A 238 -7.70 -21.54 17.77
C THR A 238 -7.38 -20.84 19.08
N ASP A 239 -6.46 -19.87 19.08
CA ASP A 239 -6.00 -19.22 20.32
C ASP A 239 -7.09 -18.36 20.97
N HIS A 240 -8.01 -17.84 20.16
CA HIS A 240 -9.12 -16.99 20.59
C HIS A 240 -10.46 -17.70 20.37
N ALA A 241 -11.39 -17.50 21.30
CA ALA A 241 -12.77 -17.88 21.07
C ALA A 241 -13.40 -16.84 20.14
N ILE A 242 -13.86 -17.29 18.98
CA ILE A 242 -14.60 -16.48 18.01
C ILE A 242 -16.00 -17.06 17.92
N VAL A 243 -17.02 -16.21 17.96
CA VAL A 243 -18.41 -16.64 17.71
C VAL A 243 -18.61 -16.77 16.20
N ALA A 244 -18.63 -15.65 15.49
CA ALA A 244 -18.83 -15.61 14.04
C ALA A 244 -17.74 -14.82 13.29
N GLY A 245 -16.95 -13.99 13.97
CA GLY A 245 -15.93 -13.13 13.35
C GLY A 245 -16.48 -11.98 12.50
N LEU A 246 -17.79 -11.72 12.60
CA LEU A 246 -18.50 -10.67 11.86
C LEU A 246 -18.30 -9.26 12.45
N ASP A 247 -17.59 -9.15 13.56
CA ASP A 247 -17.17 -7.92 14.21
C ASP A 247 -15.78 -7.43 13.74
N CYS A 248 -15.13 -8.15 12.81
CA CYS A 248 -13.86 -7.71 12.25
C CYS A 248 -14.04 -6.39 11.47
N ARG A 249 -13.19 -5.40 11.78
CA ARG A 249 -13.33 -4.03 11.26
C ARG A 249 -12.58 -3.78 9.95
N ALA A 250 -11.69 -4.69 9.56
CA ALA A 250 -10.83 -4.57 8.38
C ALA A 250 -11.55 -4.08 7.12
N PHE A 251 -12.69 -4.67 6.78
CA PHE A 251 -13.42 -4.33 5.55
C PHE A 251 -14.04 -2.94 5.62
N GLN A 252 -14.53 -2.54 6.81
CA GLN A 252 -15.01 -1.18 7.06
C GLN A 252 -13.87 -0.18 6.97
N TYR A 253 -12.77 -0.42 7.69
CA TYR A 253 -11.61 0.47 7.71
C TYR A 253 -11.00 0.68 6.32
N PHE A 254 -10.88 -0.40 5.53
CA PHE A 254 -10.35 -0.28 4.19
C PHE A 254 -11.30 0.50 3.27
N ALA A 255 -12.60 0.22 3.32
CA ALA A 255 -13.59 0.96 2.53
C ALA A 255 -13.65 2.45 2.91
N GLU A 256 -13.45 2.79 4.19
CA GLU A 256 -13.40 4.17 4.66
C GLU A 256 -12.20 4.96 4.10
N LEU A 257 -11.18 4.31 3.54
CA LEU A 257 -10.07 4.97 2.85
C LEU A 257 -10.43 5.44 1.43
N SER A 258 -11.47 4.86 0.81
CA SER A 258 -11.88 5.22 -0.54
C SER A 258 -12.23 6.72 -0.62
N GLY A 259 -11.66 7.39 -1.62
CA GLY A 259 -11.78 8.84 -1.81
C GLY A 259 -10.99 9.70 -0.82
N LYS A 260 -10.26 9.12 0.14
CA LYS A 260 -9.32 9.84 1.03
C LYS A 260 -7.88 9.69 0.57
N VAL A 261 -7.51 8.52 0.06
CA VAL A 261 -6.17 8.17 -0.43
C VAL A 261 -6.31 7.23 -1.64
N PRO A 262 -5.35 7.23 -2.59
CA PRO A 262 -5.36 6.26 -3.68
C PRO A 262 -5.22 4.82 -3.17
N LEU A 263 -6.11 3.94 -3.61
CA LEU A 263 -6.12 2.52 -3.30
C LEU A 263 -5.79 1.69 -4.54
N VAL A 264 -4.63 1.03 -4.52
CA VAL A 264 -4.14 0.20 -5.62
C VAL A 264 -4.24 -1.27 -5.24
N GLY A 265 -5.09 -2.00 -5.94
CA GLY A 265 -5.24 -3.45 -5.81
C GLY A 265 -4.41 -4.17 -6.86
N VAL A 266 -3.55 -5.09 -6.44
CA VAL A 266 -2.76 -5.94 -7.33
C VAL A 266 -3.10 -7.40 -7.07
N ASN A 267 -3.39 -8.17 -8.12
CA ASN A 267 -3.64 -9.59 -7.97
C ASN A 267 -2.91 -10.46 -8.98
N SER A 268 -2.32 -11.53 -8.47
CA SER A 268 -1.73 -12.63 -9.25
C SER A 268 -2.15 -13.93 -8.60
N GLY A 269 -2.82 -14.81 -9.35
CA GLY A 269 -3.36 -16.06 -8.82
C GLY A 269 -4.75 -15.93 -8.18
N HIS A 270 -4.97 -16.63 -7.07
CA HIS A 270 -6.31 -16.78 -6.49
C HIS A 270 -6.67 -15.64 -5.52
N CYS A 271 -7.84 -15.04 -5.69
CA CYS A 271 -8.35 -13.97 -4.82
C CYS A 271 -9.81 -14.21 -4.48
N PHE A 272 -10.07 -14.76 -3.28
CA PHE A 272 -11.41 -15.14 -2.87
C PHE A 272 -11.89 -14.51 -1.57
N ALA A 273 -13.21 -14.37 -1.45
CA ALA A 273 -13.90 -13.92 -0.25
C ALA A 273 -13.33 -12.60 0.31
N GLY A 274 -12.85 -12.57 1.55
CA GLY A 274 -12.32 -11.35 2.17
C GLY A 274 -11.17 -10.70 1.39
N ASN A 275 -10.37 -11.48 0.67
CA ASN A 275 -9.29 -10.94 -0.16
C ASN A 275 -9.87 -10.18 -1.37
N ALA A 276 -10.87 -10.76 -2.03
CA ALA A 276 -11.59 -10.14 -3.14
C ALA A 276 -12.42 -8.93 -2.69
N ALA A 277 -12.99 -8.98 -1.48
CA ALA A 277 -13.73 -7.85 -0.90
C ALA A 277 -12.83 -6.61 -0.74
N LEU A 278 -11.60 -6.78 -0.24
CA LEU A 278 -10.62 -5.68 -0.18
C LEU A 278 -10.22 -5.24 -1.59
N LEU A 279 -9.92 -6.17 -2.50
CA LEU A 279 -9.53 -5.85 -3.87
C LEU A 279 -10.60 -5.01 -4.59
N GLY A 280 -11.88 -5.39 -4.48
CA GLY A 280 -12.99 -4.68 -5.11
C GLY A 280 -13.30 -3.30 -4.53
N CYS A 281 -12.69 -2.93 -3.39
CA CYS A 281 -12.76 -1.58 -2.83
C CYS A 281 -11.65 -0.65 -3.33
N CYS A 282 -10.70 -1.15 -4.13
CA CYS A 282 -9.60 -0.35 -4.66
C CYS A 282 -10.07 0.57 -5.80
N ASP A 283 -9.38 1.69 -5.98
CA ASP A 283 -9.63 2.65 -7.08
C ASP A 283 -9.19 2.08 -8.43
N VAL A 284 -8.19 1.20 -8.40
CA VAL A 284 -7.71 0.43 -9.55
C VAL A 284 -7.41 -1.02 -9.15
N VAL A 285 -7.81 -1.96 -9.98
CA VAL A 285 -7.49 -3.39 -9.91
C VAL A 285 -6.58 -3.73 -11.08
N ILE A 286 -5.32 -4.00 -10.75
CA ILE A 286 -4.29 -4.52 -11.66
C ILE A 286 -4.23 -6.02 -11.43
N ALA A 287 -4.42 -6.81 -12.48
CA ALA A 287 -4.40 -8.27 -12.35
C ALA A 287 -3.62 -8.93 -13.47
N THR A 288 -2.93 -10.01 -13.14
CA THR A 288 -2.26 -10.85 -14.14
C THR A 288 -3.27 -11.72 -14.90
N LYS A 289 -2.90 -12.22 -16.08
CA LYS A 289 -3.70 -13.21 -16.81
C LYS A 289 -3.95 -14.49 -16.01
N ALA A 290 -3.08 -14.84 -15.07
CA ALA A 290 -3.22 -16.00 -14.19
C ALA A 290 -4.26 -15.82 -13.06
N SER A 291 -4.86 -14.64 -12.93
CA SER A 291 -5.73 -14.31 -11.81
C SER A 291 -7.13 -14.91 -11.89
N ASN A 292 -7.66 -15.33 -10.74
CA ASN A 292 -9.05 -15.76 -10.54
C ASN A 292 -9.63 -15.03 -9.33
N ILE A 293 -10.65 -14.20 -9.55
CA ILE A 293 -11.17 -13.25 -8.57
C ILE A 293 -12.65 -13.53 -8.33
N GLY A 294 -13.06 -13.77 -7.08
CA GLY A 294 -14.46 -14.06 -6.76
C GLY A 294 -14.85 -13.81 -5.31
N MET A 295 -16.09 -13.38 -5.08
CA MET A 295 -16.61 -13.17 -3.72
C MET A 295 -16.75 -14.46 -2.90
N GLY A 296 -16.72 -15.63 -3.54
CA GLY A 296 -16.65 -16.93 -2.88
C GLY A 296 -15.69 -17.85 -3.63
N GLY A 297 -14.80 -18.52 -2.90
CA GLY A 297 -13.95 -19.57 -3.47
C GLY A 297 -14.68 -20.91 -3.57
N PRO A 298 -14.05 -21.96 -4.12
CA PRO A 298 -14.66 -23.26 -4.34
C PRO A 298 -15.38 -23.86 -3.12
N ALA A 299 -14.75 -23.80 -1.94
CA ALA A 299 -15.34 -24.31 -0.71
C ALA A 299 -16.63 -23.59 -0.28
N MET A 300 -16.74 -22.28 -0.56
CA MET A 300 -17.95 -21.50 -0.26
C MET A 300 -19.06 -21.81 -1.26
N ILE A 301 -18.72 -22.00 -2.53
CA ILE A 301 -19.66 -22.37 -3.60
C ILE A 301 -20.26 -23.76 -3.32
N GLU A 302 -19.40 -24.73 -3.00
CA GLU A 302 -19.81 -26.07 -2.62
C GLU A 302 -20.64 -26.07 -1.34
N GLY A 303 -20.20 -25.33 -0.31
CA GLY A 303 -20.94 -25.17 0.94
C GLY A 303 -22.34 -24.55 0.76
N GLY A 304 -22.55 -23.77 -0.31
CA GLY A 304 -23.85 -23.22 -0.71
C GLY A 304 -24.71 -24.16 -1.57
N GLY A 305 -24.23 -25.36 -1.90
CA GLY A 305 -24.95 -26.33 -2.73
C GLY A 305 -24.99 -25.97 -4.23
N LEU A 306 -24.08 -25.11 -4.69
CA LEU A 306 -24.04 -24.63 -6.08
C LEU A 306 -23.19 -25.50 -7.02
N GLY A 307 -22.61 -26.59 -6.50
CA GLY A 307 -21.74 -27.50 -7.23
C GLY A 307 -20.28 -27.39 -6.83
N VAL A 308 -19.44 -28.18 -7.50
CA VAL A 308 -17.98 -28.25 -7.27
C VAL A 308 -17.28 -27.65 -8.48
N PHE A 309 -16.37 -26.71 -8.23
CA PHE A 309 -15.63 -25.98 -9.25
C PHE A 309 -14.15 -25.99 -8.93
N ALA A 310 -13.30 -25.97 -9.95
CA ALA A 310 -11.88 -25.70 -9.74
C ALA A 310 -11.70 -24.20 -9.40
N PRO A 311 -10.66 -23.81 -8.64
CA PRO A 311 -10.32 -22.40 -8.42
C PRO A 311 -10.25 -21.59 -9.72
N GLU A 312 -9.74 -22.21 -10.79
CA GLU A 312 -9.53 -21.61 -12.11
C GLU A 312 -10.83 -21.38 -12.88
N ASP A 313 -11.95 -21.98 -12.45
CA ASP A 313 -13.28 -21.73 -13.02
C ASP A 313 -13.96 -20.51 -12.36
N VAL A 314 -13.44 -20.03 -11.23
CA VAL A 314 -14.09 -19.01 -10.41
C VAL A 314 -13.53 -17.63 -10.72
N GLY A 315 -14.26 -16.91 -11.58
CA GLY A 315 -13.91 -15.55 -11.99
C GLY A 315 -12.57 -15.42 -12.73
N PRO A 316 -12.38 -16.12 -13.86
CA PRO A 316 -11.16 -16.00 -14.66
C PRO A 316 -10.90 -14.55 -15.09
N SER A 317 -9.63 -14.14 -15.11
CA SER A 317 -9.18 -12.79 -15.46
C SER A 317 -9.82 -12.23 -16.73
N ALA A 318 -9.95 -13.04 -17.80
CA ALA A 318 -10.58 -12.62 -19.06
C ALA A 318 -12.06 -12.24 -18.91
N SER A 319 -12.79 -12.88 -17.99
CA SER A 319 -14.18 -12.51 -17.66
C SER A 319 -14.21 -11.25 -16.80
N GLN A 320 -13.33 -11.17 -15.81
CA GLN A 320 -13.25 -10.04 -14.89
C GLN A 320 -12.73 -8.74 -15.56
N TYR A 321 -11.94 -8.86 -16.63
CA TYR A 321 -11.55 -7.73 -17.45
C TYR A 321 -12.71 -7.21 -18.32
N ARG A 322 -13.55 -8.12 -18.81
CA ARG A 322 -14.70 -7.77 -19.65
C ARG A 322 -15.84 -7.11 -18.88
N ASN A 323 -16.08 -7.54 -17.65
CA ASN A 323 -17.16 -7.02 -16.81
C ASN A 323 -16.76 -5.78 -15.98
N GLY A 324 -15.53 -5.26 -16.16
CA GLY A 324 -15.05 -4.05 -15.51
C GLY A 324 -14.52 -4.22 -14.09
N VAL A 325 -14.33 -5.46 -13.61
CA VAL A 325 -13.69 -5.73 -12.31
C VAL A 325 -12.18 -5.51 -12.36
N ILE A 326 -11.52 -5.89 -13.46
CA ILE A 326 -10.09 -5.62 -13.69
C ILE A 326 -9.97 -4.36 -14.55
N ASP A 327 -9.23 -3.39 -14.05
CA ASP A 327 -8.96 -2.13 -14.76
C ASP A 327 -7.75 -2.27 -15.69
N VAL A 328 -6.70 -2.96 -15.24
CA VAL A 328 -5.47 -3.20 -16.00
C VAL A 328 -5.13 -4.69 -15.96
N LEU A 329 -5.17 -5.34 -17.14
CA LEU A 329 -4.82 -6.74 -17.30
C LEU A 329 -3.40 -6.86 -17.87
N VAL A 330 -2.50 -7.50 -17.13
CA VAL A 330 -1.07 -7.65 -17.47
C VAL A 330 -0.66 -9.12 -17.57
N ASP A 331 0.54 -9.40 -18.10
CA ASP A 331 0.99 -10.78 -18.30
C ASP A 331 1.50 -11.42 -17.01
N ASP A 332 2.25 -10.67 -16.19
CA ASP A 332 2.94 -11.21 -15.03
C ASP A 332 3.06 -10.22 -13.85
N ASP A 333 3.70 -10.68 -12.77
CA ASP A 333 3.90 -9.91 -11.55
C ASP A 333 4.79 -8.67 -11.75
N ALA A 334 5.75 -8.72 -12.69
CA ALA A 334 6.66 -7.61 -12.95
C ALA A 334 5.91 -6.46 -13.63
N GLU A 335 5.12 -6.78 -14.64
CA GLU A 335 4.23 -5.81 -15.29
C GLU A 335 3.19 -5.26 -14.33
N ALA A 336 2.67 -6.08 -13.41
CA ALA A 336 1.71 -5.64 -12.40
C ALA A 336 2.31 -4.59 -11.45
N VAL A 337 3.55 -4.80 -11.00
CA VAL A 337 4.27 -3.81 -10.18
C VAL A 337 4.59 -2.55 -10.99
N ALA A 338 5.02 -2.67 -12.24
CA ALA A 338 5.26 -1.53 -13.12
C ALA A 338 4.00 -0.69 -13.34
N ALA A 339 2.85 -1.33 -13.56
CA ALA A 339 1.55 -0.66 -13.68
C ALA A 339 1.15 0.03 -12.37
N ALA A 340 1.41 -0.59 -11.21
CA ALA A 340 1.12 0.03 -9.91
C ALA A 340 1.97 1.28 -9.66
N LYS A 341 3.28 1.22 -9.97
CA LYS A 341 4.18 2.38 -9.93
C LYS A 341 3.72 3.49 -10.88
N LYS A 342 3.37 3.14 -12.13
CA LYS A 342 2.87 4.08 -13.14
C LYS A 342 1.58 4.75 -12.68
N TYR A 343 0.61 3.98 -12.19
CA TYR A 343 -0.65 4.47 -11.65
C TYR A 343 -0.43 5.46 -10.49
N LEU A 344 0.38 5.11 -9.50
CA LEU A 344 0.68 6.02 -8.39
C LEU A 344 1.30 7.33 -8.87
N SER A 345 2.18 7.27 -9.87
CA SER A 345 2.91 8.44 -10.38
C SER A 345 2.00 9.62 -10.74
N TYR A 346 0.80 9.38 -11.27
CA TYR A 346 -0.11 10.45 -11.68
C TYR A 346 -0.60 11.30 -10.50
N PHE A 347 -0.59 10.74 -9.29
CA PHE A 347 -1.03 11.38 -8.05
C PHE A 347 0.14 11.97 -7.23
N GLN A 348 1.39 11.81 -7.70
CA GLN A 348 2.61 12.23 -6.99
C GLN A 348 3.17 13.57 -7.48
N GLY A 349 2.62 14.10 -8.58
CA GLY A 349 2.98 15.42 -9.12
C GLY A 349 3.37 15.38 -10.59
N ALA A 350 3.96 16.48 -11.05
CA ALA A 350 4.47 16.62 -12.41
C ALA A 350 5.88 16.02 -12.55
N LEU A 351 6.16 15.42 -13.71
CA LEU A 351 7.51 14.98 -14.05
C LEU A 351 8.31 16.15 -14.65
N PRO A 352 9.59 16.32 -14.28
CA PRO A 352 10.42 17.42 -14.79
C PRO A 352 10.87 17.21 -16.24
N GLY A 353 11.04 15.96 -16.68
CA GLY A 353 11.42 15.59 -18.04
C GLY A 353 10.27 14.90 -18.76
N TRP A 354 10.05 15.29 -20.02
CA TRP A 354 9.04 14.69 -20.90
C TRP A 354 9.47 14.86 -22.36
N THR A 355 8.98 13.96 -23.20
CA THR A 355 9.05 14.03 -24.67
C THR A 355 7.68 13.67 -25.21
N CYS A 356 7.38 14.07 -26.45
CA CYS A 356 6.16 13.69 -27.12
C CYS A 356 6.38 13.51 -28.61
N ALA A 357 5.44 12.83 -29.26
CA ALA A 357 5.43 12.65 -30.70
C ALA A 357 5.33 13.99 -31.46
N ASP A 358 5.69 13.96 -32.75
CA ASP A 358 5.46 15.09 -33.64
C ASP A 358 3.96 15.37 -33.82
N GLN A 359 3.48 16.44 -33.18
CA GLN A 359 2.07 16.82 -33.17
C GLN A 359 1.48 17.12 -34.56
N ARG A 360 2.32 17.29 -35.60
CA ARG A 360 1.84 17.43 -36.99
C ARG A 360 1.15 16.17 -37.49
N LEU A 361 1.47 15.00 -36.93
CA LEU A 361 0.83 13.72 -37.26
C LEU A 361 -0.68 13.73 -36.98
N LEU A 362 -1.14 14.51 -35.99
CA LEU A 362 -2.55 14.65 -35.64
C LEU A 362 -3.39 15.24 -36.78
N ARG A 363 -2.79 16.01 -37.70
CA ARG A 363 -3.49 16.65 -38.83
C ARG A 363 -4.13 15.64 -39.79
N SER A 364 -3.57 14.43 -39.86
CA SER A 364 -4.07 13.34 -40.70
C SER A 364 -4.65 12.18 -39.90
N ALA A 365 -4.74 12.30 -38.57
CA ALA A 365 -5.22 11.22 -37.71
C ALA A 365 -6.72 10.93 -37.89
N ILE A 366 -7.51 11.96 -38.24
CA ILE A 366 -8.93 11.84 -38.54
C ILE A 366 -9.13 11.83 -40.07
N PRO A 367 -9.75 10.79 -40.65
CA PRO A 367 -10.03 10.75 -42.07
C PRO A 367 -10.98 11.87 -42.50
N GLU A 368 -10.68 12.56 -43.62
CA GLU A 368 -11.58 13.57 -44.21
C GLU A 368 -12.92 12.97 -44.66
N ASN A 369 -12.92 11.70 -45.07
CA ASN A 369 -14.17 10.98 -45.34
C ASN A 369 -14.88 10.71 -44.01
N ARG A 370 -15.95 11.47 -43.73
CA ARG A 370 -16.76 11.40 -42.50
C ARG A 370 -17.27 10.00 -42.12
N LEU A 371 -17.39 9.07 -43.07
CA LEU A 371 -17.87 7.71 -42.82
C LEU A 371 -16.75 6.74 -42.39
N ARG A 372 -15.48 7.13 -42.56
CA ARG A 372 -14.34 6.26 -42.24
C ARG A 372 -13.96 6.42 -40.76
N VAL A 373 -13.92 5.30 -40.04
CA VAL A 373 -13.47 5.24 -38.63
C VAL A 373 -11.94 5.34 -38.52
N TYR A 374 -11.44 5.55 -37.31
CA TYR A 374 -10.02 5.64 -36.96
C TYR A 374 -9.75 5.10 -35.55
N GLU A 375 -8.49 4.85 -35.23
CA GLU A 375 -8.06 4.36 -33.92
C GLU A 375 -7.86 5.53 -32.95
N VAL A 376 -8.81 5.74 -32.03
CA VAL A 376 -8.73 6.86 -31.07
C VAL A 376 -7.55 6.72 -30.09
N ARG A 377 -7.11 5.49 -29.82
CA ARG A 377 -5.93 5.23 -28.99
C ARG A 377 -4.66 5.82 -29.60
N ALA A 378 -4.50 5.74 -30.92
CA ALA A 378 -3.38 6.35 -31.61
C ALA A 378 -3.41 7.90 -31.51
N VAL A 379 -4.59 8.50 -31.46
CA VAL A 379 -4.75 9.94 -31.21
C VAL A 379 -4.31 10.30 -29.79
N ILE A 380 -4.73 9.50 -28.79
CA ILE A 380 -4.37 9.69 -27.38
C ILE A 380 -2.85 9.58 -27.21
N GLU A 381 -2.23 8.52 -27.74
CA GLU A 381 -0.78 8.29 -27.67
C GLU A 381 0.01 9.42 -28.35
N THR A 382 -0.46 9.92 -29.49
CA THR A 382 0.24 11.01 -30.18
C THR A 382 0.10 12.33 -29.42
N LEU A 383 -1.03 12.57 -28.74
CA LEU A 383 -1.29 13.80 -27.99
C LEU A 383 -0.54 13.84 -26.65
N ALA A 384 -0.40 12.68 -26.00
CA ALA A 384 0.22 12.54 -24.70
C ALA A 384 1.76 12.55 -24.79
N ASP A 385 2.41 12.68 -23.63
CA ASP A 385 3.85 12.46 -23.51
C ASP A 385 4.18 10.97 -23.76
N ASP A 386 5.38 10.70 -24.27
CA ASP A 386 5.85 9.35 -24.57
C ASP A 386 5.84 8.46 -23.32
N ASP A 387 5.38 7.21 -23.47
CA ASP A 387 5.22 6.23 -22.38
C ASP A 387 4.42 6.75 -21.17
N SER A 388 3.55 7.74 -21.37
CA SER A 388 2.74 8.29 -20.27
C SER A 388 1.33 7.71 -20.19
N VAL A 389 0.82 7.06 -21.24
CA VAL A 389 -0.56 6.55 -21.27
C VAL A 389 -0.67 5.27 -20.43
N LEU A 390 -1.70 5.23 -19.58
CA LEU A 390 -2.19 4.07 -18.86
C LEU A 390 -3.72 3.99 -19.06
N GLU A 391 -4.16 3.17 -20.02
CA GLU A 391 -5.58 2.91 -20.25
C GLU A 391 -6.17 2.10 -19.08
N LEU A 392 -7.31 2.55 -18.56
CA LEU A 392 -8.07 1.89 -17.51
C LEU A 392 -9.37 1.30 -18.06
N ARG A 393 -9.71 0.09 -17.60
CA ARG A 393 -10.88 -0.70 -18.02
C ARG A 393 -10.98 -0.90 -19.54
N GLY A 394 -9.86 -1.17 -20.22
CA GLY A 394 -9.86 -1.36 -21.68
C GLY A 394 -10.78 -2.50 -22.16
N GLY A 395 -11.12 -3.46 -21.30
CA GLY A 395 -12.00 -4.60 -21.58
C GLY A 395 -13.50 -4.33 -21.39
N PHE A 396 -13.88 -3.21 -20.77
CA PHE A 396 -15.26 -2.86 -20.42
C PHE A 396 -15.67 -1.52 -21.05
N GLY A 397 -16.95 -1.37 -21.42
CA GLY A 397 -17.48 -0.11 -21.95
C GLY A 397 -16.72 0.40 -23.18
N ALA A 398 -16.56 -0.46 -24.20
CA ALA A 398 -15.68 -0.24 -25.35
C ALA A 398 -15.97 1.03 -26.17
N GLY A 399 -17.16 1.63 -26.02
CA GLY A 399 -17.54 2.92 -26.61
C GLY A 399 -16.79 4.12 -26.04
N MET A 400 -16.14 3.96 -24.88
CA MET A 400 -15.37 5.01 -24.23
C MET A 400 -13.98 4.51 -23.82
N VAL A 401 -12.95 5.23 -24.24
CA VAL A 401 -11.59 5.07 -23.72
C VAL A 401 -11.43 5.99 -22.52
N THR A 402 -10.88 5.46 -21.44
CA THR A 402 -10.50 6.20 -20.23
C THR A 402 -9.05 5.91 -19.91
N ALA A 403 -8.21 6.93 -19.82
CA ALA A 403 -6.78 6.74 -19.57
C ALA A 403 -6.22 7.84 -18.67
N LEU A 404 -5.30 7.47 -17.78
CA LEU A 404 -4.39 8.43 -17.17
C LEU A 404 -3.22 8.63 -18.13
N ALA A 405 -2.79 9.88 -18.32
CA ALA A 405 -1.69 10.24 -19.20
C ALA A 405 -0.93 11.44 -18.65
N ARG A 406 0.09 11.89 -19.37
CA ARG A 406 0.74 13.18 -19.10
C ARG A 406 0.75 14.07 -20.33
N ILE A 407 0.69 15.38 -20.09
CA ILE A 407 0.95 16.43 -21.08
C ILE A 407 1.93 17.41 -20.45
N GLU A 408 3.10 17.54 -21.06
CA GLU A 408 4.21 18.34 -20.53
C GLU A 408 4.58 17.98 -19.08
N GLY A 409 4.62 16.69 -18.77
CA GLY A 409 4.91 16.11 -17.47
C GLY A 409 3.75 16.14 -16.48
N LYS A 410 2.64 16.85 -16.76
CA LYS A 410 1.50 17.00 -15.84
C LYS A 410 0.50 15.86 -16.02
N GLY A 411 0.11 15.22 -14.92
CA GLY A 411 -0.93 14.18 -14.95
C GLY A 411 -2.27 14.71 -15.45
N VAL A 412 -2.89 14.02 -16.39
CA VAL A 412 -4.20 14.31 -16.95
C VAL A 412 -5.03 13.03 -17.06
N GLY A 413 -6.35 13.13 -16.91
CA GLY A 413 -7.29 12.07 -17.25
C GLY A 413 -7.87 12.34 -18.64
N ILE A 414 -7.90 11.34 -19.51
CA ILE A 414 -8.43 11.44 -20.87
C ILE A 414 -9.69 10.58 -20.98
N VAL A 415 -10.77 11.17 -21.49
CA VAL A 415 -12.02 10.47 -21.82
C VAL A 415 -12.30 10.68 -23.30
N ALA A 416 -12.37 9.60 -24.08
CA ALA A 416 -12.50 9.67 -25.54
C ALA A 416 -13.54 8.71 -26.10
N ASN A 417 -14.36 9.18 -27.03
CA ASN A 417 -15.28 8.30 -27.75
C ASN A 417 -14.49 7.38 -28.68
N ASN A 418 -14.88 6.10 -28.74
CA ASN A 418 -14.29 5.14 -29.68
C ASN A 418 -15.20 4.98 -30.91
N PRO A 419 -14.88 5.60 -32.07
CA PRO A 419 -15.73 5.53 -33.25
C PRO A 419 -15.81 4.13 -33.88
N MET A 420 -14.93 3.19 -33.50
CA MET A 420 -15.01 1.79 -33.93
C MET A 420 -16.05 0.98 -33.18
N HIS A 421 -16.59 1.49 -32.08
CA HIS A 421 -17.68 0.87 -31.33
C HIS A 421 -18.95 1.69 -31.53
N LEU A 422 -19.97 1.11 -32.18
CA LEU A 422 -21.27 1.75 -32.40
C LEU A 422 -21.15 3.15 -33.04
N GLY A 423 -20.12 3.38 -33.87
CA GLY A 423 -19.86 4.68 -34.45
C GLY A 423 -19.51 5.78 -33.43
N GLY A 424 -19.10 5.45 -32.21
CA GLY A 424 -18.81 6.41 -31.13
C GLY A 424 -20.04 6.81 -30.29
N ALA A 425 -21.17 6.14 -30.49
CA ALA A 425 -22.35 6.34 -29.65
C ALA A 425 -22.05 5.94 -28.19
N ILE A 426 -22.62 6.68 -27.25
CA ILE A 426 -22.43 6.43 -25.82
C ILE A 426 -23.53 5.49 -25.33
N ASP A 427 -23.17 4.24 -25.07
CA ASP A 427 -24.05 3.24 -24.46
C ASP A 427 -23.95 3.21 -22.92
N SER A 428 -24.71 2.32 -22.29
CA SER A 428 -24.81 2.20 -20.84
C SER A 428 -23.48 1.92 -20.13
N GLU A 429 -22.69 0.99 -20.66
CA GLU A 429 -21.40 0.63 -20.07
C GLU A 429 -20.36 1.72 -20.28
N ALA A 430 -20.33 2.33 -21.48
CA ALA A 430 -19.47 3.47 -21.78
C ALA A 430 -19.78 4.67 -20.85
N ALA A 431 -21.06 4.97 -20.60
CA ALA A 431 -21.48 6.05 -19.71
C ALA A 431 -21.08 5.79 -18.25
N GLU A 432 -21.22 4.56 -17.78
CA GLU A 432 -20.80 4.17 -16.43
C GLU A 432 -19.28 4.26 -16.27
N LYS A 433 -18.53 3.66 -17.21
CA LYS A 433 -17.07 3.72 -17.24
C LYS A 433 -16.54 5.15 -17.21
N ALA A 434 -17.02 6.02 -18.09
CA ALA A 434 -16.59 7.43 -18.09
C ALA A 434 -16.95 8.14 -16.79
N SER A 435 -18.17 7.94 -16.27
CA SER A 435 -18.60 8.59 -15.03
C SER A 435 -17.72 8.19 -13.85
N ASP A 436 -17.37 6.92 -13.72
CA ASP A 436 -16.54 6.45 -12.60
C ASP A 436 -15.09 6.94 -12.74
N PHE A 437 -14.54 6.97 -13.96
CA PHE A 437 -13.22 7.56 -14.21
C PHE A 437 -13.18 9.07 -13.95
N MET A 438 -14.23 9.80 -14.30
CA MET A 438 -14.34 11.23 -13.99
C MET A 438 -14.37 11.47 -12.48
N LYS A 439 -15.08 10.63 -11.70
CA LYS A 439 -15.06 10.71 -10.23
C LYS A 439 -13.67 10.48 -9.67
N LEU A 440 -12.97 9.45 -10.16
CA LEU A 440 -11.59 9.17 -9.77
C LEU A 440 -10.70 10.40 -9.95
N CYS A 441 -10.71 10.99 -11.15
CA CYS A 441 -9.93 12.17 -11.46
C CYS A 441 -10.33 13.38 -10.60
N GLY A 442 -11.63 13.64 -10.46
CA GLY A 442 -12.15 14.74 -9.64
C GLY A 442 -11.80 14.61 -8.16
N THR A 443 -11.78 13.38 -7.64
CA THR A 443 -11.47 13.06 -6.23
C THR A 443 -10.00 13.34 -5.91
N PHE A 444 -9.10 12.96 -6.81
CA PHE A 444 -7.66 13.07 -6.61
C PHE A 444 -7.02 14.25 -7.35
N GLY A 445 -7.81 15.22 -7.79
CA GLY A 445 -7.30 16.49 -8.32
C GLY A 445 -6.67 16.39 -9.71
N ILE A 446 -7.01 15.38 -10.51
CA ILE A 446 -6.49 15.19 -11.86
C ILE A 446 -7.37 15.95 -12.88
N PRO A 447 -6.82 16.89 -13.66
CA PRO A 447 -7.58 17.60 -14.69
C PRO A 447 -7.99 16.66 -15.84
N LEU A 448 -9.10 16.97 -16.51
CA LEU A 448 -9.69 16.10 -17.54
C LEU A 448 -9.60 16.70 -18.96
N VAL A 449 -9.30 15.85 -19.94
CA VAL A 449 -9.35 16.17 -21.37
C VAL A 449 -10.38 15.25 -22.04
N PHE A 450 -11.43 15.84 -22.59
CA PHE A 450 -12.45 15.12 -23.34
C PHE A 450 -12.16 15.19 -24.84
N LEU A 451 -11.98 14.03 -25.48
CA LEU A 451 -11.85 13.90 -26.92
C LEU A 451 -13.19 13.42 -27.52
N CYS A 452 -13.95 14.36 -28.07
CA CYS A 452 -15.33 14.15 -28.50
C CYS A 452 -15.39 13.75 -29.99
N ASP A 453 -15.91 12.55 -30.27
CA ASP A 453 -16.33 12.06 -31.60
C ASP A 453 -17.57 11.17 -31.44
N THR A 454 -18.69 11.76 -31.06
CA THR A 454 -19.93 11.04 -30.77
C THR A 454 -21.12 11.52 -31.61
N PRO A 455 -21.93 10.59 -32.16
CA PRO A 455 -23.23 10.91 -32.72
C PRO A 455 -24.31 11.15 -31.64
N GLY A 456 -23.96 11.03 -30.36
CA GLY A 456 -24.89 11.17 -29.23
C GLY A 456 -24.93 9.90 -28.37
N PHE A 457 -25.94 9.84 -27.51
CA PHE A 457 -26.26 8.59 -26.80
C PHE A 457 -26.75 7.52 -27.78
N MET A 458 -26.51 6.27 -27.44
CA MET A 458 -27.19 5.16 -28.11
C MET A 458 -28.71 5.30 -27.92
N VAL A 459 -29.50 4.78 -28.86
CA VAL A 459 -30.97 4.85 -28.82
C VAL A 459 -31.57 3.51 -29.26
N GLY A 460 -32.84 3.31 -28.90
CA GLY A 460 -33.62 2.14 -29.31
C GLY A 460 -33.99 1.26 -28.11
N PRO A 461 -35.06 0.45 -28.21
CA PRO A 461 -35.58 -0.33 -27.07
C PRO A 461 -34.53 -1.20 -26.37
N GLU A 462 -33.66 -1.87 -27.15
CA GLU A 462 -32.58 -2.72 -26.61
C GLU A 462 -31.58 -1.92 -25.76
N ALA A 463 -31.28 -0.69 -26.16
CA ALA A 463 -30.41 0.19 -25.37
C ALA A 463 -31.08 0.57 -24.05
N GLU A 464 -32.38 0.83 -24.06
CA GLU A 464 -33.12 1.20 -22.85
C GLU A 464 -33.22 0.06 -21.82
N GLU A 465 -33.28 -1.21 -22.27
CA GLU A 465 -33.26 -2.39 -21.38
C GLU A 465 -31.99 -2.49 -20.52
N THR A 466 -30.88 -1.88 -20.96
CA THR A 466 -29.63 -1.84 -20.19
C THR A 466 -29.63 -0.80 -19.06
N GLY A 467 -30.72 -0.05 -18.90
CA GLY A 467 -30.85 1.05 -17.94
C GLY A 467 -30.19 2.35 -18.38
N LEU A 468 -30.15 2.58 -19.70
CA LEU A 468 -29.41 3.69 -20.33
C LEU A 468 -29.74 5.05 -19.73
N VAL A 469 -31.03 5.38 -19.56
CA VAL A 469 -31.45 6.66 -18.95
C VAL A 469 -30.68 6.97 -17.67
N LYS A 470 -30.59 6.00 -16.74
CA LYS A 470 -29.94 6.21 -15.45
C LYS A 470 -28.43 6.28 -15.58
N ARG A 471 -27.82 5.44 -16.44
CA ARG A 471 -26.37 5.38 -16.62
C ARG A 471 -25.84 6.59 -17.40
N ALA A 472 -26.49 6.99 -18.48
CA ALA A 472 -26.20 8.21 -19.22
C ALA A 472 -26.35 9.47 -18.35
N ALA A 473 -27.38 9.52 -17.49
CA ALA A 473 -27.57 10.63 -16.56
C ALA A 473 -26.38 10.82 -15.59
N LYS A 474 -25.64 9.75 -15.25
CA LYS A 474 -24.46 9.84 -14.37
C LYS A 474 -23.38 10.76 -14.95
N LEU A 475 -23.23 10.85 -16.27
CA LEU A 475 -22.23 11.74 -16.90
C LEU A 475 -22.51 13.20 -16.56
N PHE A 476 -23.78 13.62 -16.59
CA PHE A 476 -24.17 14.99 -16.25
C PHE A 476 -23.97 15.28 -14.77
N THR A 477 -24.47 14.42 -13.88
CA THR A 477 -24.37 14.64 -12.43
C THR A 477 -22.93 14.56 -11.94
N THR A 478 -22.11 13.69 -12.53
CA THR A 478 -20.69 13.58 -12.21
C THR A 478 -19.95 14.82 -12.68
N SER A 479 -20.17 15.25 -13.93
CA SER A 479 -19.54 16.46 -14.46
C SER A 479 -19.85 17.69 -13.63
N ALA A 480 -21.11 17.86 -13.21
CA ALA A 480 -21.54 18.98 -12.39
C ALA A 480 -20.88 19.02 -11.00
N ALA A 481 -20.37 17.87 -10.53
CA ALA A 481 -19.68 17.74 -9.24
C ALA A 481 -18.14 17.82 -9.36
N LEU A 482 -17.58 17.94 -10.57
CA LEU A 482 -16.14 18.03 -10.77
C LEU A 482 -15.59 19.34 -10.19
N ALA A 483 -14.59 19.22 -9.31
CA ALA A 483 -13.85 20.35 -8.75
C ALA A 483 -12.50 20.62 -9.47
N VAL A 484 -12.23 19.88 -10.56
CA VAL A 484 -11.02 19.96 -11.37
C VAL A 484 -11.30 20.65 -12.71
N PRO A 485 -10.33 21.35 -13.31
CA PRO A 485 -10.53 21.92 -14.63
C PRO A 485 -10.63 20.80 -15.67
N PHE A 486 -11.49 21.02 -16.66
CA PHE A 486 -11.60 20.14 -17.81
C PHE A 486 -11.76 20.93 -19.10
N CYS A 487 -11.34 20.32 -20.22
CA CYS A 487 -11.49 20.87 -21.56
C CYS A 487 -12.07 19.84 -22.51
N THR A 488 -12.63 20.31 -23.63
CA THR A 488 -13.17 19.43 -24.67
C THR A 488 -12.57 19.79 -26.03
N ILE A 489 -12.06 18.78 -26.72
CA ILE A 489 -11.58 18.85 -28.10
C ILE A 489 -12.51 17.98 -28.95
N VAL A 490 -13.28 18.61 -29.83
CA VAL A 490 -14.15 17.89 -30.77
C VAL A 490 -13.29 17.47 -31.96
N LEU A 491 -13.02 16.15 -32.03
CA LEU A 491 -12.20 15.55 -33.08
C LEU A 491 -12.96 15.51 -34.41
N ARG A 492 -14.25 15.14 -34.36
CA ARG A 492 -15.14 15.11 -35.52
C ARG A 492 -16.59 15.33 -35.11
N LYS A 493 -17.31 14.32 -34.62
CA LYS A 493 -18.75 14.43 -34.34
C LYS A 493 -19.03 15.02 -32.97
N GLY A 494 -19.89 16.04 -32.92
CA GLY A 494 -20.43 16.61 -31.69
C GLY A 494 -21.94 16.78 -31.76
N TYR A 495 -22.69 15.68 -31.68
CA TYR A 495 -24.16 15.68 -31.79
C TYR A 495 -24.91 15.43 -30.48
N GLY A 496 -26.00 16.17 -30.31
CA GLY A 496 -27.03 15.94 -29.30
C GLY A 496 -26.53 15.93 -27.85
N LEU A 497 -27.35 15.35 -26.96
CA LEU A 497 -27.07 15.28 -25.51
C LEU A 497 -25.81 14.45 -25.18
N GLY A 498 -25.42 13.50 -26.05
CA GLY A 498 -24.20 12.72 -25.85
C GLY A 498 -22.94 13.58 -26.02
N ALA A 499 -22.90 14.47 -27.00
CA ALA A 499 -21.81 15.43 -27.11
C ALA A 499 -21.82 16.45 -25.97
N GLN A 500 -23.00 16.91 -25.54
CA GLN A 500 -23.11 17.79 -24.37
C GLN A 500 -22.57 17.11 -23.11
N SER A 501 -22.85 15.82 -22.88
CA SER A 501 -22.33 15.09 -21.72
C SER A 501 -20.80 14.97 -21.74
N MET A 502 -20.20 14.78 -22.92
CA MET A 502 -18.73 14.82 -23.14
C MET A 502 -18.10 16.20 -22.90
N ALA A 503 -18.92 17.24 -22.73
CA ALA A 503 -18.47 18.60 -22.41
C ALA A 503 -18.99 19.06 -21.05
N GLY A 504 -19.32 18.14 -20.15
CA GLY A 504 -19.79 18.50 -18.81
C GLY A 504 -21.24 19.00 -18.74
N GLY A 505 -22.05 18.68 -19.75
CA GLY A 505 -23.46 19.05 -19.87
C GLY A 505 -23.73 20.21 -20.82
N SER A 506 -22.71 20.95 -21.25
CA SER A 506 -22.82 22.05 -22.21
C SER A 506 -21.46 22.39 -22.78
N PHE A 507 -21.36 22.74 -24.07
CA PHE A 507 -20.10 23.21 -24.66
C PHE A 507 -19.55 24.51 -24.06
N LYS A 508 -20.29 25.17 -23.15
CA LYS A 508 -19.83 26.32 -22.36
C LYS A 508 -19.34 25.97 -20.95
N ALA A 509 -19.51 24.72 -20.51
CA ALA A 509 -19.07 24.28 -19.19
C ALA A 509 -17.55 24.05 -19.07
N PRO A 510 -16.84 23.50 -20.08
CA PRO A 510 -15.40 23.33 -20.00
C PRO A 510 -14.67 24.68 -19.96
N ALA A 511 -13.44 24.67 -19.44
CA ALA A 511 -12.56 25.85 -19.46
C ALA A 511 -12.32 26.34 -20.90
N PHE A 512 -12.23 25.41 -21.84
CA PHE A 512 -12.35 25.68 -23.26
C PHE A 512 -12.98 24.49 -24.00
N THR A 513 -13.73 24.81 -25.05
CA THR A 513 -14.21 23.85 -26.04
C THR A 513 -13.69 24.27 -27.40
N VAL A 514 -12.86 23.44 -28.01
CA VAL A 514 -12.29 23.68 -29.34
C VAL A 514 -12.64 22.54 -30.28
N SER A 515 -12.55 22.80 -31.58
CA SER A 515 -12.83 21.81 -32.62
C SER A 515 -11.64 21.69 -33.55
N TRP A 516 -11.33 20.48 -33.98
CA TRP A 516 -10.49 20.27 -35.16
C TRP A 516 -11.27 20.65 -36.42
N PRO A 517 -10.59 20.88 -37.56
CA PRO A 517 -11.25 21.23 -38.83
C PRO A 517 -12.25 20.18 -39.33
N THR A 518 -12.09 18.93 -38.90
CA THR A 518 -13.01 17.81 -39.17
C THR A 518 -14.29 17.86 -38.34
N GLY A 519 -14.44 18.83 -37.45
CA GLY A 519 -15.59 19.00 -36.57
C GLY A 519 -16.91 19.20 -37.32
N GLU A 520 -17.93 18.44 -36.94
CA GLU A 520 -19.30 18.56 -37.40
C GLU A 520 -20.27 18.48 -36.21
N PHE A 521 -21.31 19.34 -36.25
CA PHE A 521 -22.18 19.61 -35.12
C PHE A 521 -23.64 19.55 -35.52
N GLY A 522 -24.51 19.20 -34.58
CA GLY A 522 -25.95 19.20 -34.77
C GLY A 522 -26.72 18.95 -33.46
N GLY A 523 -27.95 19.46 -33.43
CA GLY A 523 -28.88 19.33 -32.30
C GLY A 523 -29.58 17.99 -32.27
#